data_AF-A0A418SKE8-F1
#
_entry.id   AF-A0A418SKE8-F1
#
_cell.length_a   1.000
_cell.length_b   1.000
_cell.length_c   1.000
_cell.angle_alpha   90.00
_cell.angle_beta   90.00
_cell.angle_gamma   90.00
#
_symmetry.space_group_name_H-M   'P 1'
#
loop_
_entity.id
_entity.type
_entity.pdbx_description
1 polymer ?
#
loop_
_entity_poly.entity_id
_entity_poly.type
_entity_poly.pdbx_seq_one_letter_code
_entity_poly.pdbx_strand_id
1 'polypeptide(L)'
;MKFNGRTEEQRLVAGILTQAFSDMFLVRDNYNASADIDAVQAIRFLTARSGSLAEWRDQLCSYLDLDGDVLAARVRAILDGKAEPPSADKSGRGSHAFQKRVHQARDRWKKLAP
;
A
#
# COMPACT_ATOMS: atom_id res chain seq x y z
N MET A 1 10.96 30.22 -13.39
CA MET A 1 11.85 29.32 -12.64
C MET A 1 11.11 28.01 -12.43
N LYS A 2 11.45 26.94 -13.17
CA LYS A 2 10.77 25.64 -13.11
C LYS A 2 11.66 24.67 -12.33
N PHE A 3 11.28 24.32 -11.11
CA PHE A 3 11.89 23.18 -10.42
C PHE A 3 11.29 21.90 -11.00
N ASN A 4 11.98 21.34 -12.00
CA ASN A 4 11.65 20.07 -12.63
C ASN A 4 12.32 18.95 -11.80
N GLY A 5 11.56 18.30 -10.92
CA GLY A 5 11.95 17.03 -10.28
C GLY A 5 11.74 17.01 -8.77
N ARG A 6 11.16 15.91 -8.26
CA ARG A 6 11.14 15.58 -6.83
C ARG A 6 12.56 15.64 -6.26
N THR A 7 12.69 16.14 -5.03
CA THR A 7 13.95 16.05 -4.26
C THR A 7 14.33 14.58 -4.02
N GLU A 8 15.58 14.31 -3.64
CA GLU A 8 16.02 12.95 -3.32
C GLU A 8 15.25 12.36 -2.15
N GLU A 9 14.96 13.18 -1.14
CA GLU A 9 14.10 12.83 0.00
C GLU A 9 12.69 12.44 -0.46
N GLN A 10 12.08 13.25 -1.34
CA GLN A 10 10.77 12.93 -1.92
C GLN A 10 10.78 11.63 -2.75
N ARG A 11 11.90 11.31 -3.41
CA ARG A 11 12.03 10.03 -4.14
C ARG A 11 12.15 8.85 -3.18
N LEU A 12 12.93 9.00 -2.11
CA LEU A 12 13.07 7.99 -1.07
C LEU A 12 11.71 7.70 -0.42
N VAL A 13 11.00 8.73 0.02
CA VAL A 13 9.68 8.62 0.64
C VAL A 13 8.67 7.99 -0.32
N ALA A 14 8.63 8.42 -1.58
CA ALA A 14 7.76 7.80 -2.58
C ALA A 14 8.11 6.30 -2.79
N GLY A 15 9.39 5.95 -2.74
CA GLY A 15 9.86 4.57 -2.76
C GLY A 15 9.34 3.75 -1.59
N ILE A 16 9.46 4.26 -0.36
CA ILE A 16 8.97 3.60 0.85
C ILE A 16 7.46 3.32 0.75
N LEU A 17 6.66 4.34 0.39
CA LEU A 17 5.21 4.19 0.28
C LEU A 17 4.80 3.24 -0.86
N THR A 18 5.51 3.28 -1.99
CA THR A 18 5.26 2.39 -3.13
C THR A 18 5.63 0.94 -2.80
N GLN A 19 6.72 0.74 -2.06
CA GLN A 19 7.16 -0.57 -1.61
C GLN A 19 6.16 -1.15 -0.61
N ALA A 20 5.77 -0.38 0.41
CA ALA A 20 4.74 -0.81 1.36
C ALA A 20 3.43 -1.17 0.64
N PHE A 21 3.01 -0.39 -0.36
CA PHE A 21 1.81 -0.69 -1.13
C PHE A 21 1.96 -2.00 -1.91
N SER A 22 3.14 -2.25 -2.49
CA SER A 22 3.44 -3.51 -3.20
C SER A 22 3.49 -4.71 -2.25
N ASP A 23 4.05 -4.53 -1.06
CA ASP A 23 4.24 -5.58 -0.06
C ASP A 23 2.91 -6.15 0.47
N MET A 24 1.84 -5.33 0.49
CA MET A 24 0.49 -5.82 0.79
C MET A 24 0.04 -6.98 -0.11
N PHE A 25 0.56 -7.03 -1.34
CA PHE A 25 0.20 -8.01 -2.38
C PHE A 25 1.17 -9.20 -2.45
N LEU A 26 2.11 -9.33 -1.51
CA LEU A 26 3.00 -10.48 -1.46
C LEU A 26 2.20 -11.78 -1.30
N VAL A 27 2.57 -12.77 -2.10
CA VAL A 27 1.99 -14.11 -2.05
C VAL A 27 2.89 -14.95 -1.16
N ARG A 28 2.28 -15.68 -0.23
CA ARG A 28 3.00 -16.76 0.45
C ARG A 28 3.31 -17.84 -0.58
N ASP A 29 4.59 -18.01 -0.89
CA ASP A 29 5.07 -19.18 -1.60
C ASP A 29 5.73 -20.16 -0.60
N ASN A 30 6.08 -21.35 -1.07
CA ASN A 30 6.65 -22.41 -0.22
C ASN A 30 8.05 -22.06 0.32
N TYR A 31 8.68 -21.00 -0.18
CA TYR A 31 10.05 -20.62 0.14
C TYR A 31 10.13 -19.37 1.03
N ASN A 32 9.04 -18.61 1.13
CA ASN A 32 8.98 -17.37 1.90
C ASN A 32 7.85 -17.39 2.93
N ALA A 33 8.14 -17.98 4.09
CA ALA A 33 7.23 -17.95 5.24
C ALA A 33 7.06 -16.53 5.82
N SER A 34 8.01 -15.60 5.62
CA SER A 34 7.90 -14.22 6.12
C SER A 34 6.97 -13.36 5.27
N ALA A 35 6.71 -13.72 4.01
CA ALA A 35 5.86 -12.95 3.08
C ALA A 35 4.47 -12.63 3.64
N ASP A 36 3.90 -13.50 4.47
CA ASP A 36 2.61 -13.22 5.11
C ASP A 36 2.72 -12.19 6.24
N ILE A 37 3.79 -12.27 7.04
CA ILE A 37 4.10 -11.29 8.09
C ILE A 37 4.34 -9.92 7.45
N ASP A 38 5.16 -9.88 6.39
CA ASP A 38 5.51 -8.64 5.68
C ASP A 38 4.26 -7.98 5.07
N ALA A 39 3.40 -8.78 4.41
CA ALA A 39 2.13 -8.29 3.89
C ALA A 39 1.20 -7.75 4.99
N VAL A 40 1.13 -8.43 6.15
CA VAL A 40 0.33 -7.98 7.29
C VAL A 40 0.86 -6.66 7.86
N GLN A 41 2.17 -6.52 8.01
CA GLN A 41 2.78 -5.28 8.50
C GLN A 41 2.56 -4.13 7.52
N ALA A 42 2.69 -4.38 6.22
CA ALA A 42 2.40 -3.40 5.17
C ALA A 42 0.94 -2.94 5.22
N ILE A 43 -0.01 -3.88 5.34
CA ILE A 43 -1.44 -3.55 5.51
C ILE A 43 -1.65 -2.68 6.75
N ARG A 44 -1.09 -3.08 7.91
CA ARG A 44 -1.23 -2.31 9.16
C ARG A 44 -0.69 -0.90 9.03
N PHE A 45 0.52 -0.76 8.50
CA PHE A 45 1.17 0.54 8.31
C PHE A 45 0.31 1.47 7.43
N LEU A 46 -0.14 0.97 6.27
CA LEU A 46 -0.90 1.78 5.31
C LEU A 46 -2.36 2.04 5.72
N THR A 47 -2.92 1.29 6.67
CA THR A 47 -4.35 1.39 7.04
C THR A 47 -4.60 1.84 8.48
N ALA A 48 -3.57 1.95 9.32
CA ALA A 48 -3.69 2.38 10.71
C ALA A 48 -4.51 3.67 10.83
N ARG A 49 -5.51 3.69 11.71
CA ARG A 49 -6.36 4.86 11.96
C ARG A 49 -5.77 5.82 12.99
N SER A 50 -4.85 5.34 13.81
CA SER A 50 -4.25 6.07 14.92
C SER A 50 -2.98 5.37 15.40
N GLY A 51 -2.22 6.05 16.25
CA GLY A 51 -0.98 5.54 16.85
C GLY A 51 0.23 5.70 15.94
N SER A 52 1.36 5.14 16.38
CA SER A 52 2.67 5.41 15.77
C SER A 52 2.76 5.08 14.28
N LEU A 53 2.07 4.04 13.80
CA LEU A 53 2.05 3.70 12.37
C LEU A 53 1.31 4.76 11.54
N ALA A 54 0.21 5.33 12.06
CA ALA A 54 -0.51 6.41 11.39
C ALA A 54 0.33 7.69 11.38
N GLU A 55 0.89 8.06 12.53
CA GLU A 55 1.78 9.23 12.66
C GLU A 55 2.98 9.16 11.71
N TRP A 56 3.62 7.98 11.62
CA TRP A 56 4.77 7.79 10.73
C TRP A 56 4.38 7.85 9.26
N ARG A 57 3.23 7.27 8.88
CA ARG A 57 2.70 7.38 7.51
C ARG A 57 2.37 8.84 7.17
N ASP A 58 1.77 9.59 8.08
CA ASP A 58 1.36 10.98 7.85
C ASP A 58 2.59 11.88 7.71
N GLN A 59 3.62 11.65 8.54
CA GLN A 59 4.91 12.29 8.39
C GLN A 59 5.52 12.01 7.01
N LEU A 60 5.53 10.75 6.56
CA LEU A 60 6.01 10.41 5.21
C LEU A 60 5.19 11.09 4.12
N CYS A 61 3.86 11.09 4.21
CA CYS A 61 2.99 11.73 3.22
C CYS A 61 3.21 13.25 3.15
N SER A 62 3.53 13.90 4.28
CA SER A 62 3.78 15.34 4.35
C SER A 62 4.96 15.79 3.48
N TYR A 63 6.01 14.97 3.33
CA TYR A 63 7.14 15.27 2.44
C TYR A 63 6.73 15.33 0.95
N LEU A 64 5.60 14.71 0.60
CA LEU A 64 5.06 14.68 -0.76
C LEU A 64 3.89 15.64 -0.96
N ASP A 65 3.60 16.50 0.01
CA ASP A 65 2.40 17.35 0.05
C ASP A 65 1.09 16.51 -0.06
N LEU A 66 1.10 15.30 0.53
CA LEU A 66 -0.05 14.39 0.56
C LEU A 66 -0.62 14.27 1.97
N ASP A 67 -1.94 14.07 2.03
CA ASP A 67 -2.64 13.70 3.25
C ASP A 67 -2.59 12.17 3.46
N GLY A 68 -1.96 11.74 4.56
CA GLY A 68 -1.79 10.34 4.89
C GLY A 68 -3.10 9.63 5.29
N ASP A 69 -4.08 10.34 5.86
CA ASP A 69 -5.39 9.79 6.17
C ASP A 69 -6.20 9.54 4.90
N VAL A 70 -6.07 10.42 3.91
CA VAL A 70 -6.66 10.22 2.57
C VAL A 70 -6.04 9.00 1.89
N LEU A 71 -4.70 8.84 1.96
CA LEU A 71 -4.03 7.63 1.48
C LEU A 71 -4.56 6.39 2.19
N ALA A 72 -4.63 6.40 3.52
CA ALA A 72 -5.11 5.27 4.32
C ALA A 72 -6.57 4.92 4.02
N ALA A 73 -7.43 5.92 3.85
CA ALA A 73 -8.82 5.73 3.45
C ALA A 73 -8.93 5.06 2.08
N ARG A 74 -8.10 5.47 1.12
CA ARG A 74 -8.07 4.88 -0.21
C ARG A 74 -7.57 3.43 -0.19
N VAL A 75 -6.52 3.14 0.58
CA VAL A 75 -6.01 1.76 0.75
C VAL A 75 -7.08 0.87 1.39
N ARG A 76 -7.77 1.35 2.43
CA ARG A 76 -8.91 0.64 3.03
C ARG A 76 -10.02 0.39 2.02
N ALA A 77 -10.37 1.36 1.17
CA ALA A 77 -11.36 1.17 0.12
C ALA A 77 -10.96 0.08 -0.90
N ILE A 78 -9.66 0.00 -1.26
CA ILE A 78 -9.13 -1.06 -2.12
C ILE A 78 -9.29 -2.44 -1.46
N LEU A 79 -8.93 -2.53 -0.18
CA LEU A 79 -9.00 -3.75 0.61
C LEU A 79 -10.44 -4.18 0.94
N ASP A 80 -11.37 -3.23 1.05
CA ASP A 80 -12.80 -3.48 1.17
C ASP A 80 -13.45 -3.88 -0.17
N GLY A 81 -12.72 -3.79 -1.29
CA GLY A 81 -13.28 -4.01 -2.62
C GLY A 81 -14.18 -2.88 -3.13
N LYS A 82 -14.15 -1.71 -2.49
CA LYS A 82 -14.89 -0.50 -2.88
C LYS A 82 -14.13 0.34 -3.91
N ALA A 83 -12.84 0.06 -4.11
CA ALA A 83 -11.99 0.69 -5.11
C ALA A 83 -11.06 -0.34 -5.75
N GLU A 84 -10.65 -0.08 -6.99
CA GLU A 84 -9.64 -0.88 -7.67
C GLU A 84 -8.24 -0.35 -7.34
N PRO A 85 -7.26 -1.25 -7.09
CA PRO A 85 -5.87 -0.83 -6.95
C PRO A 85 -5.34 -0.29 -8.28
N PRO A 86 -4.42 0.70 -8.24
CA PRO A 86 -3.73 1.13 -9.45
C PRO A 86 -2.99 -0.05 -10.09
N SER A 87 -3.37 -0.39 -11.32
CA SER A 87 -2.71 -1.40 -12.15
C SER A 87 -1.79 -0.71 -13.15
N ALA A 88 -0.59 -1.27 -13.36
CA ALA A 88 0.29 -0.84 -14.45
C ALA A 88 -0.29 -1.18 -15.84
N ASP A 89 -1.21 -2.14 -15.90
CA ASP A 89 -1.90 -2.53 -17.13
C ASP A 89 -3.16 -1.66 -17.32
N LYS A 90 -3.03 -0.65 -18.18
CA LYS A 90 -4.12 0.26 -18.59
C LYS A 90 -5.17 -0.42 -19.47
N SER A 91 -4.97 -1.68 -19.90
CA SER A 91 -5.92 -2.40 -20.75
C SER A 91 -7.15 -2.93 -20.01
N GLY A 92 -7.24 -2.72 -18.69
CA GLY A 92 -8.34 -3.21 -17.85
C GLY A 92 -8.30 -4.72 -17.59
N ARG A 93 -7.40 -5.45 -18.26
CA ARG A 93 -7.15 -6.88 -18.04
C ARG A 93 -5.99 -7.06 -17.06
N GLY A 94 -6.13 -6.55 -15.84
CA GLY A 94 -5.16 -6.84 -14.78
C GLY A 94 -4.88 -8.34 -14.78
N SER A 95 -3.60 -8.72 -14.94
CA SER A 95 -3.20 -10.13 -15.07
C SER A 95 -3.90 -10.97 -14.00
N HIS A 96 -4.37 -12.17 -14.36
CA HIS A 96 -5.03 -13.09 -13.43
C HIS A 96 -4.19 -13.31 -12.15
N ALA A 97 -2.86 -13.21 -12.27
CA ALA A 97 -1.93 -13.26 -11.13
C ALA A 97 -2.07 -12.03 -10.20
N PHE A 98 -2.23 -10.83 -10.75
CA PHE A 98 -2.45 -9.61 -9.97
C PHE A 98 -3.79 -9.67 -9.24
N GLN A 99 -4.87 -10.08 -9.91
CA GLN A 99 -6.17 -10.23 -9.27
C GLN A 99 -6.13 -11.25 -8.12
N LYS A 100 -5.43 -12.38 -8.30
CA LYS A 100 -5.21 -13.35 -7.22
C LYS A 100 -4.50 -12.72 -6.01
N ARG A 101 -3.49 -11.87 -6.23
CA ARG A 101 -2.77 -11.16 -5.17
C ARG A 101 -3.69 -10.17 -4.44
N VAL A 102 -4.51 -9.44 -5.18
CA VAL A 102 -5.50 -8.52 -4.60
C VAL A 102 -6.49 -9.28 -3.73
N HIS A 103 -7.02 -10.41 -4.20
CA HIS A 103 -7.90 -11.26 -3.40
C HIS A 103 -7.24 -11.72 -2.09
N GLN A 104 -5.98 -12.17 -2.13
CA GLN A 104 -5.25 -12.57 -0.92
C GLN A 104 -5.07 -11.41 0.06
N ALA A 105 -4.72 -10.21 -0.43
CA ALA A 105 -4.60 -9.02 0.41
C ALA A 105 -5.95 -8.67 1.08
N ARG A 106 -7.06 -8.76 0.34
CA ARG A 106 -8.42 -8.56 0.88
C ARG A 106 -8.76 -9.60 1.94
N ASP A 107 -8.38 -10.86 1.75
CA ASP A 107 -8.63 -11.93 2.74
C ASP A 107 -7.78 -11.76 4.00
N ARG A 108 -6.55 -11.25 3.90
CA ARG A 108 -5.76 -10.83 5.07
C ARG A 108 -6.43 -9.68 5.79
N TRP A 109 -6.87 -8.66 5.05
CA TRP A 109 -7.56 -7.51 5.61
C TRP A 109 -8.78 -7.90 6.44
N LYS A 110 -9.63 -8.81 5.94
CA LYS A 110 -10.79 -9.32 6.70
C LYS A 110 -10.42 -9.96 8.05
N LYS A 111 -9.21 -10.50 8.19
CA LYS A 111 -8.72 -11.11 9.45
C LYS A 111 -8.11 -10.08 10.41
N LEU A 112 -7.74 -8.90 9.89
CA LEU A 112 -7.09 -7.82 10.63
C LEU A 112 -8.05 -6.70 11.00
N ALA A 113 -9.12 -6.52 10.22
CA ALA A 113 -10.10 -5.47 10.41
C ALA A 113 -10.74 -5.62 11.81
N PRO A 114 -10.69 -4.58 12.66
CA PRO A 114 -11.37 -4.56 13.93
C PRO A 114 -12.89 -4.47 13.77
#